data_AF-A0A227J8I1-F1
#
_entry.id   AF-A0A227J8I1-F1
#
_cell.length_a   1.000
_cell.length_b   1.000
_cell.length_c   1.000
_cell.angle_alpha   90.00
_cell.angle_beta   90.00
_cell.angle_gamma   90.00
#
_symmetry.space_group_name_H-M   'P 1'
#
loop_
_entity.id
_entity.type
_entity.pdbx_description
1 polymer ?
#
loop_
_entity_poly.entity_id
_entity_poly.type
_entity_poly.pdbx_seq_one_letter_code
_entity_poly.pdbx_strand_id
1 'polypeptide(L)' 'MNLTNHFLVAMPGMKDPYFQNSVIYVCEHNEEGAMGL' A
#
# COMPACT_ATOMS: atom_id res chain seq x y z
N MET A 1 -13.91 -3.58 2.67
CA MET A 1 -13.64 -2.41 1.80
C MET A 1 -12.64 -2.87 0.75
N ASN A 2 -12.85 -2.57 -0.54
CA ASN A 2 -11.93 -3.01 -1.60
C ASN A 2 -10.96 -1.86 -1.95
N LEU A 3 -9.66 -2.09 -1.78
CA LEU A 3 -8.58 -1.11 -2.04
C LEU A 3 -7.95 -1.26 -3.42
N THR A 4 -8.49 -2.12 -4.29
CA THR A 4 -7.97 -2.32 -5.65
C THR A 4 -7.96 -0.99 -6.43
N ASN A 5 -6.93 -0.78 -7.24
CA ASN A 5 -6.67 0.44 -8.02
C ASN A 5 -6.46 1.72 -7.18
N HIS A 6 -6.05 1.58 -5.91
CA HIS A 6 -5.67 2.72 -5.07
C HIS A 6 -4.16 2.79 -4.89
N PHE A 7 -3.68 4.01 -4.62
CA PHE A 7 -2.30 4.25 -4.20
C PHE A 7 -2.23 4.40 -2.68
N LEU A 8 -1.41 3.58 -2.04
CA LEU A 8 -1.04 3.74 -0.65
C LEU A 8 0.20 4.62 -0.59
N VAL A 9 0.08 5.77 0.06
CA VAL A 9 1.17 6.71 0.24
C VAL A 9 1.72 6.57 1.64
N ALA A 10 3.03 6.35 1.74
CA ALA A 10 3.71 6.29 3.02
C ALA A 10 3.59 7.63 3.76
N MET A 11 3.14 7.58 5.01
CA MET A 11 3.05 8.78 5.83
C MET A 11 4.46 9.29 6.19
N PRO A 12 4.68 10.61 6.30
CA PRO A 12 5.99 11.18 6.61
C PRO A 12 6.58 10.71 7.95
N GLY A 13 5.75 10.23 8.88
CA GLY A 13 6.17 9.66 10.16
C GLY A 13 6.43 8.14 10.14
N MET A 14 6.40 7.51 8.97
CA MET A 14 6.63 6.07 8.83
C MET A 14 8.09 5.74 9.17
N LYS A 15 8.27 4.98 10.26
CA LYS A 15 9.58 4.60 10.79
C LYS A 15 10.19 3.38 10.09
N ASP A 16 9.40 2.66 9.30
CA ASP A 16 9.86 1.48 8.59
C ASP A 16 10.75 1.91 7.41
N PRO A 17 12.02 1.49 7.36
CA PRO A 17 12.94 1.92 6.33
C PRO A 17 12.61 1.38 4.94
N TYR A 18 11.82 0.31 4.81
CA TYR A 18 11.42 -0.26 3.53
C TYR A 18 10.27 0.50 2.87
N PHE A 19 9.41 1.11 3.70
CA PHE A 19 8.20 1.78 3.22
C PHE A 19 8.24 3.29 3.40
N GLN A 20 9.22 3.86 4.11
CA GLN A 20 9.37 5.31 4.19
C GLN A 20 9.47 5.94 2.79
N ASN A 21 8.71 7.02 2.56
CA ASN A 21 8.67 7.74 1.29
C ASN A 21 8.33 6.88 0.05
N SER A 22 7.64 5.74 0.22
CA SER A 22 7.17 4.93 -0.91
C SER A 22 5.71 5.24 -1.27
N VAL A 23 5.36 4.92 -2.52
CA VAL A 23 3.99 4.92 -3.02
C VAL A 23 3.74 3.54 -3.60
N ILE A 24 2.76 2.82 -3.03
CA ILE A 24 2.44 1.45 -3.42
C ILE A 24 1.13 1.47 -4.18
N TYR A 25 1.09 0.86 -5.35
CA TYR A 25 -0.15 0.68 -6.10
C TYR A 25 -0.79 -0.67 -5.77
N VAL A 26 -2.06 -0.67 -5.37
CA VAL A 26 -2.78 -1.91 -5.03
C VAL A 26 -3.42 -2.50 -6.28
N CYS A 27 -2.85 -3.61 -6.76
CA CYS A 27 -3.33 -4.34 -7.93
C CYS A 27 -4.51 -5.27 -7.60
N GLU A 28 -4.56 -5.80 -6.38
CA GLU A 28 -5.62 -6.72 -5.94
C GLU A 28 -5.87 -6.56 -4.44
N HIS A 29 -7.15 -6.56 -4.05
CA HIS A 29 -7.56 -6.62 -2.64
C HIS A 29 -8.81 -7.50 -2.49
N ASN A 30 -8.65 -8.62 -1.80
CA ASN A 30 -9.69 -9.63 -1.57
C ASN A 30 -9.67 -10.09 -0.10
N GLU A 31 -10.44 -11.12 0.24
CA GLU A 31 -10.54 -11.65 1.61
C GLU A 31 -9.26 -12.34 2.09
N GLU A 32 -8.36 -12.75 1.19
CA GLU A 32 -7.07 -13.34 1.52
C GLU A 32 -6.00 -12.27 1.79
N GLY A 33 -6.13 -11.08 1.20
CA GLY A 33 -5.23 -9.97 1.48
C GLY A 33 -5.18 -8.89 0.39
N ALA A 34 -4.05 -8.20 0.32
CA ALA A 34 -3.78 -7.15 -0.66
C ALA A 34 -2.44 -7.40 -1.36
N MET A 35 -2.40 -7.25 -2.67
CA MET A 35 -1.17 -7.28 -3.46
C MET A 35 -0.94 -5.92 -4.10
N GLY A 36 0.28 -5.41 -4.01
CA GLY A 36 0.67 -4.16 -4.61
C GLY A 36 2.10 -4.13 -5.12
N LEU A 37 2.39 -3.10 -5.93
CA LEU A 37 3.68 -2.79 -6.54
C LEU A 37 4.29 -1.52 -5.95
#